data_AF-A0A1I3TTU6-F1
#
_entry.id   AF-A0A1I3TTU6-F1
#
_cell.length_a   1.000
_cell.length_b   1.000
_cell.length_c   1.000
_cell.angle_alpha   90.00
_cell.angle_beta   90.00
_cell.angle_gamma   90.00
#
_symmetry.space_group_name_H-M   'P 1'
#
loop_
_entity.id
_entity.type
_entity.pdbx_description
1 polymer ?
#
loop_
_entity_poly.entity_id
_entity_poly.type
_entity_poly.pdbx_seq_one_letter_code
_entity_poly.pdbx_strand_id
1 'polypeptide(L)'
;MNSTKSVLSADVFERFLMQSSSTINEVSLVIFGLSPFTTAKDIPDDIKPLIKEVRTYMRRNLDSISKYYGNRSFTPSTECFLDLVLAVAFRYANEKTPPIIAENISNAVESFIHRNTWEDHMLAFGGNDLLFTVRQIRKTGRGTHRKDDEQAGTNKLLGLIVKLLASKADKYGTSENPKISEIYKDVLRMVETEGVTMKGLARATFYNKIQKAVASIHD
;
A
#
# COMPACT_ATOMS: atom_id res chain seq x y z
N MET A 1 -0.24 -6.56 -20.92
CA MET A 1 -0.67 -7.87 -20.38
C MET A 1 0.59 -8.64 -20.02
N ASN A 2 0.87 -8.80 -18.72
CA ASN A 2 2.01 -9.59 -18.27
C ASN A 2 1.75 -11.08 -18.59
N SER A 3 2.77 -11.77 -19.08
CA SER A 3 2.74 -13.20 -19.36
C SER A 3 2.44 -13.98 -18.08
N THR A 4 1.25 -14.56 -17.98
CA THR A 4 0.90 -15.44 -16.85
C THR A 4 1.70 -16.73 -16.97
N LYS A 5 2.62 -16.97 -16.04
CA LYS A 5 3.40 -18.22 -15.95
C LYS A 5 2.43 -19.41 -15.80
N SER A 6 2.63 -20.47 -16.57
CA SER A 6 1.81 -21.68 -16.48
C SER A 6 1.97 -22.35 -15.11
N VAL A 7 0.88 -22.82 -14.52
CA VAL A 7 0.87 -23.59 -13.26
C VAL A 7 1.81 -24.80 -13.36
N LEU A 8 1.89 -25.44 -14.53
CA LEU A 8 2.68 -26.66 -14.72
C LEU A 8 4.19 -26.42 -14.80
N SER A 9 4.63 -25.19 -15.10
CA SER A 9 6.04 -24.82 -15.15
C SER A 9 6.54 -24.07 -13.91
N ALA A 10 5.64 -23.77 -12.98
CA ALA A 10 5.93 -23.14 -11.71
C ALA A 10 6.48 -24.15 -10.69
N ASP A 11 7.32 -23.72 -9.76
CA ASP A 11 7.76 -24.57 -8.65
C ASP A 11 6.64 -24.85 -7.64
N VAL A 12 6.89 -25.70 -6.63
CA VAL A 12 5.85 -26.10 -5.68
C VAL A 12 5.29 -24.93 -4.85
N PHE A 13 6.12 -23.94 -4.52
CA PHE A 13 5.73 -22.77 -3.74
C PHE A 13 4.98 -21.76 -4.61
N GLU A 14 5.45 -21.54 -5.84
CA GLU A 14 4.72 -20.73 -6.82
C GLU A 14 3.33 -21.32 -7.09
N ARG A 15 3.22 -22.64 -7.32
CA ARG A 15 1.92 -23.30 -7.51
C ARG A 15 1.04 -23.19 -6.27
N PHE A 16 1.62 -23.34 -5.08
CA PHE A 16 0.93 -23.16 -3.81
C PHE A 16 0.35 -21.75 -3.65
N LEU A 17 0.98 -20.73 -4.25
CA LEU A 17 0.48 -19.35 -4.21
C LEU A 17 -0.56 -19.03 -5.28
N MET A 18 -0.73 -19.89 -6.29
CA MET A 18 -1.71 -19.71 -7.36
C MET A 18 -3.15 -20.12 -6.97
N GLN A 19 -3.34 -20.72 -5.80
CA GLN A 19 -4.67 -21.10 -5.29
C GLN A 19 -5.32 -19.96 -4.49
N SER A 20 -6.64 -20.01 -4.34
CA SER A 20 -7.41 -18.99 -3.60
C SER A 20 -7.59 -19.31 -2.10
N SER A 21 -7.43 -20.57 -1.72
CA SER A 21 -7.61 -21.05 -0.36
C SER A 21 -6.47 -21.94 0.10
N SER A 22 -6.24 -22.01 1.40
CA SER A 22 -5.28 -22.92 2.02
C SER A 22 -5.67 -23.18 3.49
N THR A 23 -4.88 -24.00 4.15
CA THR A 23 -5.02 -24.39 5.55
C THR A 23 -3.81 -23.97 6.37
N ILE A 24 -3.98 -23.88 7.69
CA ILE A 24 -2.88 -23.63 8.63
C ILE A 24 -1.80 -24.71 8.48
N ASN A 25 -2.19 -25.97 8.23
CA ASN A 25 -1.25 -27.06 8.01
C ASN A 25 -0.31 -26.79 6.84
N GLU A 26 -0.84 -26.43 5.68
CA GLU A 26 -0.02 -26.18 4.48
C GLU A 26 0.87 -24.96 4.67
N VAL A 27 0.31 -23.85 5.17
CA VAL A 27 1.08 -22.62 5.42
C VAL A 27 2.19 -22.86 6.44
N SER A 28 1.92 -23.62 7.50
CA SER A 28 2.94 -23.98 8.49
C SER A 28 4.07 -24.84 7.93
N LEU A 29 3.87 -25.54 6.81
CA LEU A 29 4.94 -26.31 6.16
C LEU A 29 5.80 -25.41 5.28
N VAL A 30 5.16 -24.57 4.46
CA VAL A 30 5.90 -23.70 3.52
C VAL A 30 6.72 -22.62 4.23
N ILE A 31 6.30 -22.16 5.42
CA ILE A 31 7.11 -21.27 6.28
C ILE A 31 8.46 -21.91 6.63
N PHE A 32 8.53 -23.23 6.77
CA PHE A 32 9.75 -23.97 7.08
C PHE A 32 10.44 -24.51 5.82
N GLY A 33 10.04 -24.06 4.63
CA GLY A 33 10.63 -24.49 3.36
C GLY A 33 10.25 -25.91 2.95
N LEU A 34 9.21 -26.48 3.55
CA LEU A 34 8.70 -27.80 3.17
C LEU A 34 7.58 -27.66 2.14
N SER A 35 7.43 -28.68 1.28
CA SER A 35 6.26 -28.78 0.40
C SER A 35 4.97 -28.70 1.21
N PRO A 36 3.93 -27.98 0.75
CA PRO A 36 2.63 -27.93 1.45
C PRO A 36 1.97 -29.31 1.58
N PHE A 37 2.40 -30.28 0.77
CA PHE A 37 1.90 -31.66 0.77
C PHE A 37 2.75 -32.62 1.62
N THR A 38 3.73 -32.11 2.37
CA THR A 38 4.61 -32.95 3.21
C THR A 38 3.81 -33.67 4.27
N THR A 39 3.93 -35.00 4.32
CA THR A 39 3.19 -35.80 5.30
C THR A 39 3.89 -35.79 6.67
N ALA A 40 3.16 -36.07 7.75
CA ALA A 40 3.69 -35.96 9.12
C ALA A 40 4.89 -36.88 9.44
N LYS A 41 5.06 -37.97 8.69
CA LYS A 41 6.21 -38.88 8.79
C LYS A 41 7.45 -38.35 8.07
N ASP A 42 7.27 -37.47 7.10
CA ASP A 42 8.34 -36.92 6.26
C ASP A 42 8.82 -35.55 6.78
N ILE A 43 8.23 -35.04 7.86
CA ILE A 43 8.68 -33.81 8.53
C ILE A 43 9.95 -34.15 9.35
N PRO A 44 11.08 -33.44 9.12
CA PRO A 44 12.29 -33.63 9.91
C PRO A 44 12.07 -33.41 11.41
N ASP A 45 12.63 -34.29 12.23
CA ASP A 45 12.37 -34.33 13.68
C ASP A 45 12.86 -33.08 14.44
N ASP A 46 13.85 -32.37 13.91
CA ASP A 46 14.38 -31.13 14.49
C ASP A 46 13.38 -29.95 14.41
N ILE A 47 12.58 -29.87 13.35
CA ILE A 47 11.61 -28.79 13.13
C ILE A 47 10.16 -29.20 13.44
N LYS A 48 9.89 -30.49 13.57
CA LYS A 48 8.54 -31.03 13.83
C LYS A 48 7.87 -30.44 15.08
N PRO A 49 8.55 -30.24 16.23
CA PRO A 49 7.96 -29.57 17.38
C PRO A 49 7.58 -28.11 17.08
N LEU A 50 8.46 -27.37 16.39
CA LEU A 50 8.23 -25.96 16.03
C LEU A 50 7.03 -25.80 15.09
N ILE A 51 6.91 -26.66 14.08
CA ILE A 51 5.74 -26.66 13.17
C ILE A 51 4.44 -26.90 13.96
N LYS A 52 4.45 -27.81 14.94
CA LYS A 52 3.27 -28.08 15.80
C LYS A 52 2.88 -26.87 16.64
N GLU A 53 3.87 -26.16 17.18
CA GLU A 53 3.66 -24.92 17.94
C GLU A 53 3.09 -23.81 17.05
N VAL A 54 3.71 -23.58 15.88
CA VAL A 54 3.25 -22.59 14.89
C VAL A 54 1.80 -22.84 14.50
N ARG A 55 1.41 -24.09 14.20
CA ARG A 55 0.01 -24.44 13.91
C ARG A 55 -0.93 -24.05 15.04
N THR A 56 -0.50 -24.28 16.28
CA THR A 56 -1.30 -23.96 17.48
C THR A 56 -1.45 -22.45 17.66
N TYR A 57 -0.39 -21.69 17.43
CA TYR A 57 -0.41 -20.24 17.57
C TYR A 57 -1.22 -19.57 16.45
N MET A 58 -1.00 -19.96 15.19
CA MET A 58 -1.80 -19.48 14.07
C MET A 58 -3.29 -19.73 14.29
N ARG A 59 -3.65 -20.92 14.80
CA ARG A 59 -5.03 -21.26 15.16
C ARG A 59 -5.61 -20.26 16.18
N ARG A 60 -4.92 -20.05 17.30
CA ARG A 60 -5.37 -19.14 18.38
C ARG A 60 -5.52 -17.70 17.88
N ASN A 61 -4.60 -17.25 17.02
CA ASN A 61 -4.65 -15.92 16.45
C ASN A 61 -5.83 -15.76 15.50
N LEU A 62 -6.10 -16.74 14.64
CA LEU A 62 -7.30 -16.73 13.79
C LEU A 62 -8.60 -16.80 14.61
N ASP A 63 -8.63 -17.63 15.65
CA ASP A 63 -9.79 -17.71 16.55
C ASP A 63 -10.09 -16.36 17.23
N SER A 64 -9.07 -15.55 17.56
CA SER A 64 -9.27 -14.20 18.15
C SER A 64 -9.97 -13.20 17.23
N ILE A 65 -9.95 -13.44 15.92
CA ILE A 65 -10.62 -12.61 14.90
C ILE A 65 -11.81 -13.33 14.25
N SER A 66 -12.21 -14.50 14.77
CA SER A 66 -13.30 -15.33 14.25
C SER A 66 -14.64 -14.60 14.13
N LYS A 67 -14.89 -13.59 14.97
CA LYS A 67 -16.07 -12.71 14.88
C LYS A 67 -16.25 -12.05 13.50
N TYR A 68 -15.16 -11.81 12.77
CA TYR A 68 -15.21 -11.27 11.40
C TYR A 68 -15.47 -12.33 10.32
N TYR A 69 -15.46 -13.60 10.69
CA TYR A 69 -15.57 -14.76 9.82
C TYR A 69 -16.72 -15.68 10.26
N GLY A 70 -17.80 -15.10 10.78
CA GLY A 70 -19.00 -15.82 11.19
C GLY A 70 -18.85 -16.65 12.46
N ASN A 71 -17.92 -16.28 13.35
CA ASN A 71 -17.59 -17.03 14.57
C ASN A 71 -17.19 -18.49 14.30
N ARG A 72 -16.62 -18.76 13.13
CA ARG A 72 -16.12 -20.10 12.80
C ARG A 72 -14.92 -20.46 13.69
N SER A 73 -14.82 -21.73 14.05
CA SER A 73 -13.60 -22.26 14.65
C SER A 73 -12.58 -22.57 13.56
N PHE A 74 -11.33 -22.16 13.79
CA PHE A 74 -10.22 -22.53 12.92
C PHE A 74 -9.56 -23.79 13.47
N THR A 75 -9.44 -24.82 12.65
CA THR A 75 -8.61 -26.00 12.92
C THR A 75 -7.46 -26.05 11.93
N PRO A 76 -6.39 -26.83 12.19
CA PRO A 76 -5.25 -26.88 11.28
C PRO A 76 -5.58 -27.29 9.84
N SER A 77 -6.67 -28.03 9.64
CA SER A 77 -7.18 -28.48 8.33
C SER A 77 -8.33 -27.63 7.80
N THR A 78 -8.71 -26.55 8.49
CA THR A 78 -9.80 -25.69 8.06
C THR A 78 -9.38 -24.88 6.84
N GLU A 79 -10.09 -25.04 5.72
CA GLU A 79 -9.89 -24.22 4.54
C GLU A 79 -10.33 -22.76 4.77
N CYS A 80 -9.46 -21.85 4.39
CA CYS A 80 -9.69 -20.40 4.45
C CYS A 80 -8.99 -19.68 3.30
N PHE A 81 -9.30 -18.40 3.11
CA PHE A 81 -8.62 -17.55 2.13
C PHE A 81 -7.12 -17.56 2.37
N LEU A 82 -6.35 -17.81 1.30
CA LEU A 82 -4.89 -17.95 1.38
C LEU A 82 -4.24 -16.74 2.08
N ASP A 83 -4.63 -15.52 1.69
CA ASP A 83 -4.14 -14.27 2.30
C ASP A 83 -4.34 -14.24 3.81
N LEU A 84 -5.47 -14.73 4.33
CA LEU A 84 -5.71 -14.70 5.77
C LEU A 84 -4.73 -15.64 6.50
N VAL A 85 -4.49 -16.82 5.94
CA VAL A 85 -3.60 -17.82 6.54
C VAL A 85 -2.13 -17.39 6.41
N LEU A 86 -1.74 -16.80 5.28
CA LEU A 86 -0.42 -16.21 5.08
C LEU A 86 -0.18 -15.00 6.01
N ALA A 87 -1.16 -14.12 6.16
CA ALA A 87 -1.00 -12.95 7.01
C ALA A 87 -0.84 -13.34 8.50
N VAL A 88 -1.59 -14.33 8.98
CA VAL A 88 -1.42 -14.81 10.38
C VAL A 88 -0.09 -15.54 10.60
N ALA A 89 0.57 -15.96 9.52
CA ALA A 89 1.88 -16.56 9.55
C ALA A 89 3.04 -15.56 9.69
N PHE A 90 2.77 -14.24 9.62
CA PHE A 90 3.76 -13.17 9.58
C PHE A 90 4.89 -13.31 10.61
N ARG A 91 4.56 -13.56 11.88
CA ARG A 91 5.54 -13.70 12.97
C ARG A 91 6.40 -14.96 12.92
N TYR A 92 6.05 -15.94 12.09
CA TYR A 92 6.71 -17.25 12.05
C TYR A 92 7.61 -17.43 10.83
N ALA A 93 7.57 -16.49 9.87
CA ALA A 93 8.54 -16.41 8.79
C ALA A 93 9.97 -16.35 9.38
N ASN A 94 10.86 -17.14 8.82
CA ASN A 94 12.22 -17.35 9.33
C ASN A 94 13.20 -17.56 8.17
N GLU A 95 14.47 -17.81 8.49
CA GLU A 95 15.55 -17.98 7.50
C GLU A 95 15.32 -19.15 6.52
N LYS A 96 14.52 -20.16 6.91
CA LYS A 96 14.15 -21.29 6.04
C LYS A 96 12.93 -20.98 5.16
N THR A 97 12.23 -19.87 5.38
CA THR A 97 11.06 -19.49 4.58
C THR A 97 11.51 -19.14 3.16
N PRO A 98 10.95 -19.79 2.11
CA PRO A 98 11.27 -19.44 0.73
C PRO A 98 10.97 -17.96 0.44
N PRO A 99 11.84 -17.23 -0.29
CA PRO A 99 11.67 -15.80 -0.51
C PRO A 99 10.29 -15.41 -1.09
N ILE A 100 9.78 -16.19 -2.03
CA ILE A 100 8.46 -15.95 -2.64
C ILE A 100 7.32 -16.09 -1.61
N ILE A 101 7.45 -17.00 -0.64
CA ILE A 101 6.48 -17.17 0.44
C ILE A 101 6.57 -15.98 1.41
N ALA A 102 7.78 -15.56 1.79
CA ALA A 102 7.99 -14.40 2.66
C ALA A 102 7.43 -13.10 2.06
N GLU A 103 7.63 -12.89 0.76
CA GLU A 103 7.03 -11.77 0.01
C GLU A 103 5.51 -11.83 0.06
N ASN A 104 4.91 -12.99 -0.23
CA ASN A 104 3.46 -13.15 -0.23
C ASN A 104 2.83 -13.04 1.16
N ILE A 105 3.54 -13.44 2.22
CA ILE A 105 3.14 -13.17 3.61
C ILE A 105 3.06 -11.66 3.87
N SER A 106 4.06 -10.91 3.40
CA SER A 106 4.09 -9.44 3.56
C SER A 106 2.95 -8.78 2.78
N ASN A 107 2.77 -9.16 1.52
CA ASN A 107 1.67 -8.67 0.67
C ASN A 107 0.30 -9.01 1.27
N ALA A 108 0.15 -10.21 1.83
CA ALA A 108 -1.06 -10.63 2.51
C ALA A 108 -1.36 -9.72 3.71
N VAL A 109 -0.39 -9.39 4.56
CA VAL A 109 -0.57 -8.43 5.67
C VAL A 109 -1.01 -7.06 5.15
N GLU A 110 -0.38 -6.57 4.08
CA GLU A 110 -0.71 -5.27 3.47
C GLU A 110 -2.17 -5.19 3.00
N SER A 111 -2.71 -6.29 2.46
CA SER A 111 -4.12 -6.34 2.00
C SER A 111 -5.15 -6.14 3.13
N PHE A 112 -4.75 -6.35 4.39
CA PHE A 112 -5.59 -6.09 5.57
C PHE A 112 -5.42 -4.68 6.15
N ILE A 113 -4.36 -3.95 5.78
CA ILE A 113 -4.09 -2.60 6.32
C ILE A 113 -5.20 -1.63 5.98
N HIS A 114 -5.86 -1.75 4.83
CA HIS A 114 -6.88 -0.80 4.39
C HIS A 114 -8.30 -1.12 4.90
N ARG A 115 -8.48 -2.23 5.62
CA ARG A 115 -9.79 -2.63 6.14
C ARG A 115 -10.19 -1.82 7.38
N ASN A 116 -11.49 -1.75 7.65
CA ASN A 116 -11.99 -1.11 8.88
C ASN A 116 -11.58 -1.88 10.15
N THR A 117 -11.35 -3.19 10.01
CA THR A 117 -11.01 -4.12 11.09
C THR A 117 -9.51 -4.34 11.25
N TRP A 118 -8.69 -3.51 10.61
CA TRP A 118 -7.25 -3.71 10.50
C TRP A 118 -6.54 -3.79 11.86
N GLU A 119 -6.97 -3.07 12.90
CA GLU A 119 -6.27 -3.08 14.21
C GLU A 119 -6.32 -4.48 14.83
N ASP A 120 -7.50 -5.09 14.86
CA ASP A 120 -7.70 -6.45 15.36
C ASP A 120 -6.92 -7.47 14.50
N HIS A 121 -6.85 -7.27 13.19
CA HIS A 121 -6.07 -8.13 12.29
C HIS A 121 -4.56 -7.98 12.54
N MET A 122 -4.03 -6.76 12.66
CA MET A 122 -2.61 -6.54 12.94
C MET A 122 -2.21 -7.09 14.30
N LEU A 123 -3.09 -6.97 15.31
CA LEU A 123 -2.87 -7.57 16.61
C LEU A 123 -2.82 -9.11 16.52
N ALA A 124 -3.72 -9.73 15.75
CA ALA A 124 -3.72 -11.18 15.54
C ALA A 124 -2.53 -11.68 14.74
N PHE A 125 -2.12 -10.97 13.69
CA PHE A 125 -1.02 -11.38 12.80
C PHE A 125 0.35 -11.16 13.42
N GLY A 126 0.50 -10.01 14.07
CA GLY A 126 1.80 -9.49 14.43
C GLY A 126 1.84 -8.74 15.76
N GLY A 127 0.84 -8.88 16.62
CA GLY A 127 0.83 -8.33 17.96
C GLY A 127 0.97 -6.79 17.99
N ASN A 128 1.42 -6.28 19.14
CA ASN A 128 1.61 -4.84 19.33
C ASN A 128 2.65 -4.24 18.38
N ASP A 129 3.69 -5.00 18.03
CA ASP A 129 4.78 -4.51 17.17
C ASP A 129 4.29 -4.19 15.75
N LEU A 130 3.52 -5.11 15.16
CA LEU A 130 2.92 -4.89 13.84
C LEU A 130 1.85 -3.80 13.89
N LEU A 131 0.99 -3.83 14.92
CA LEU A 131 -0.02 -2.80 15.13
C LEU A 131 0.61 -1.40 15.21
N PHE A 132 1.69 -1.23 15.97
CA PHE A 132 2.38 0.05 16.10
C PHE A 132 2.99 0.48 14.77
N THR A 133 3.68 -0.43 14.09
CA THR A 133 4.28 -0.17 12.77
C THR A 133 3.24 0.32 11.77
N VAL A 134 2.12 -0.38 11.65
CA VAL A 134 1.05 -0.02 10.71
C VAL A 134 0.32 1.26 11.15
N ARG A 135 0.18 1.52 12.46
CA ARG A 135 -0.31 2.82 12.97
C ARG A 135 0.53 3.98 12.47
N GLN A 136 1.86 3.85 12.46
CA GLN A 136 2.73 4.90 11.92
C GLN A 136 2.54 5.08 10.42
N ILE A 137 2.53 3.99 9.65
CA ILE A 137 2.32 4.00 8.19
C ILE A 137 0.98 4.65 7.83
N ARG A 138 -0.11 4.29 8.53
CA ARG A 138 -1.44 4.85 8.27
C ARG A 138 -1.55 6.33 8.66
N LYS A 139 -0.83 6.76 9.70
CA LYS A 139 -0.75 8.18 10.10
C LYS A 139 -0.01 9.00 9.06
N THR A 140 1.08 8.49 8.49
CA THR A 140 1.86 9.18 7.45
C THR A 140 1.13 9.17 6.10
N GLY A 141 0.52 8.05 5.70
CA GLY A 141 -0.13 7.90 4.39
C GLY A 141 -1.41 8.74 4.19
N ARG A 142 -2.21 8.94 5.24
CA ARG A 142 -3.41 9.81 5.16
C ARG A 142 -3.08 11.30 4.97
N GLY A 143 -1.89 11.74 5.39
CA GLY A 143 -1.46 13.12 5.22
C GLY A 143 -0.89 13.42 3.83
N THR A 144 -0.21 12.45 3.22
CA THR A 144 0.47 12.65 1.93
C THR A 144 -0.50 12.64 0.75
N HIS A 145 -1.39 11.64 0.65
CA HIS A 145 -2.36 11.61 -0.45
C HIS A 145 -3.30 12.82 -0.46
N ARG A 146 -3.78 13.24 0.72
CA ARG A 146 -4.62 14.44 0.80
C ARG A 146 -3.85 15.71 0.40
N LYS A 147 -2.57 15.82 0.77
CA LYS A 147 -1.72 16.95 0.37
C LYS A 147 -1.44 16.94 -1.13
N ASP A 148 -1.21 15.78 -1.73
CA ASP A 148 -0.95 15.64 -3.15
C ASP A 148 -2.20 15.93 -3.98
N ASP A 149 -3.37 15.43 -3.54
CA ASP A 149 -4.67 15.73 -4.17
C ASP A 149 -5.02 17.22 -4.05
N GLU A 150 -4.81 17.82 -2.87
CA GLU A 150 -5.04 19.24 -2.63
C GLU A 150 -4.06 20.13 -3.43
N GLN A 151 -2.79 19.72 -3.54
CA GLN A 151 -1.80 20.39 -4.37
C GLN A 151 -2.12 20.26 -5.86
N ALA A 152 -2.58 19.10 -6.32
CA ALA A 152 -3.04 18.87 -7.69
C ALA A 152 -4.27 19.72 -8.01
N GLY A 153 -5.25 19.77 -7.11
CA GLY A 153 -6.43 20.65 -7.23
C GLY A 153 -6.05 22.14 -7.26
N THR A 154 -5.11 22.55 -6.40
CA THR A 154 -4.58 23.93 -6.39
C THR A 154 -3.88 24.27 -7.71
N ASN A 155 -3.07 23.35 -8.25
CA ASN A 155 -2.38 23.54 -9.52
C ASN A 155 -3.37 23.65 -10.68
N LYS A 156 -4.41 22.81 -10.73
CA LYS A 156 -5.49 22.88 -11.73
C LYS A 156 -6.21 24.23 -11.69
N LEU A 157 -6.61 24.67 -10.49
CA LEU A 157 -7.27 25.96 -10.30
C LEU A 157 -6.39 27.12 -10.76
N LEU A 158 -5.12 27.13 -10.36
CA LEU A 158 -4.15 28.15 -10.75
C LEU A 158 -3.94 28.17 -12.27
N GLY A 159 -3.83 27.01 -12.92
CA GLY A 159 -3.71 26.89 -14.37
C GLY A 159 -4.94 27.45 -15.10
N LEU A 160 -6.14 27.12 -14.62
CA LEU A 160 -7.40 27.64 -15.17
C LEU A 160 -7.52 29.17 -15.02
N ILE A 161 -7.11 29.73 -13.88
CA ILE A 161 -7.10 31.18 -13.66
C ILE A 161 -6.13 31.86 -14.65
N VAL A 162 -4.95 31.29 -14.85
CA VAL A 162 -3.97 31.82 -15.82
C VAL A 162 -4.52 31.79 -17.25
N LYS A 163 -5.14 30.68 -17.67
CA LYS A 163 -5.80 30.58 -18.98
C LYS A 163 -6.97 31.57 -19.11
N LEU A 164 -7.78 31.73 -18.07
CA LEU A 164 -8.87 32.69 -18.03
C LEU A 164 -8.35 34.12 -18.18
N LEU A 165 -7.30 34.52 -17.45
CA LEU A 165 -6.68 35.83 -17.59
C LEU A 165 -6.19 36.07 -19.01
N ALA A 166 -5.50 35.11 -19.61
CA ALA A 166 -5.03 35.20 -20.99
C ALA A 166 -6.20 35.29 -22.01
N SER A 167 -7.33 34.64 -21.73
CA SER A 167 -8.54 34.75 -22.57
C SER A 167 -9.26 36.10 -22.47
N LYS A 168 -9.01 36.88 -21.42
CA LYS A 168 -9.72 38.14 -21.12
C LYS A 168 -8.92 39.39 -21.49
N ALA A 169 -7.60 39.28 -21.68
CA ALA A 169 -6.76 40.42 -22.03
C ALA A 169 -5.54 40.01 -22.87
N ASP A 170 -5.43 40.57 -24.07
CA ASP A 170 -4.37 40.27 -25.05
C ASP A 170 -2.94 40.47 -24.50
N LYS A 171 -2.77 41.38 -23.52
CA LYS A 171 -1.47 41.60 -22.86
C LYS A 171 -0.93 40.33 -22.18
N TYR A 172 -1.80 39.42 -21.77
CA TYR A 172 -1.43 38.17 -21.10
C TYR A 172 -1.26 36.99 -22.06
N GLY A 173 -1.28 37.21 -23.38
CA GLY A 173 -1.14 36.15 -24.39
C GLY A 173 -2.48 35.51 -24.74
N THR A 174 -2.46 34.22 -25.10
CA THR A 174 -3.68 33.44 -25.39
C THR A 174 -3.89 32.35 -24.33
N SER A 175 -5.09 31.78 -24.28
CA SER A 175 -5.42 30.66 -23.39
C SER A 175 -4.46 29.46 -23.59
N GLU A 176 -4.00 29.24 -24.81
CA GLU A 176 -3.08 28.17 -25.19
C GLU A 176 -1.61 28.53 -24.89
N ASN A 177 -1.26 29.81 -24.98
CA ASN A 177 0.09 30.30 -24.73
C ASN A 177 0.10 31.58 -23.88
N PRO A 178 -0.08 31.46 -22.55
CA PRO A 178 -0.06 32.61 -21.65
C PRO A 178 1.32 33.25 -21.56
N LYS A 179 1.40 34.58 -21.65
CA LYS A 179 2.61 35.38 -21.41
C LYS A 179 2.85 35.53 -19.90
N ILE A 180 3.45 34.50 -19.29
CA ILE A 180 3.75 34.41 -17.84
C ILE A 180 4.55 35.64 -17.35
N SER A 181 5.40 36.24 -18.19
CA SER A 181 6.19 37.42 -17.84
C SER A 181 5.35 38.66 -17.57
N GLU A 182 4.28 38.89 -18.34
CA GLU A 182 3.39 40.05 -18.15
C GLU A 182 2.50 39.84 -16.92
N ILE A 183 2.04 38.61 -16.70
CA ILE A 183 1.32 38.24 -15.47
C ILE A 183 2.20 38.47 -14.24
N TYR A 184 3.47 38.05 -14.29
CA TYR A 184 4.40 38.22 -13.17
C TYR A 184 4.63 39.70 -12.81
N LYS A 185 4.79 40.58 -13.81
CA LYS A 185 4.93 42.03 -13.58
C LYS A 185 3.73 42.60 -12.84
N ASP A 186 2.52 42.19 -13.22
CA ASP A 186 1.29 42.69 -12.61
C ASP A 186 1.08 42.12 -11.20
N VAL A 187 1.49 40.87 -10.97
CA VAL A 187 1.54 40.28 -9.63
C VAL A 187 2.51 41.05 -8.72
N LEU A 188 3.69 41.46 -9.20
CA LEU A 188 4.62 42.27 -8.41
C LEU A 188 4.02 43.62 -8.01
N ARG A 189 3.36 44.31 -8.94
CA ARG A 189 2.66 45.57 -8.64
C ARG A 189 1.55 45.37 -7.61
N MET A 190 0.83 44.25 -7.69
CA MET A 190 -0.21 43.89 -6.72
C MET A 190 0.37 43.59 -5.35
N VAL A 191 1.50 42.87 -5.27
CA VAL A 191 2.20 42.61 -4.00
C VAL A 191 2.61 43.92 -3.32
N GLU A 192 3.13 44.89 -4.10
CA GLU A 192 3.47 46.22 -3.60
C GLU A 192 2.22 46.99 -3.12
N THR A 193 1.14 46.97 -3.90
CA THR A 193 -0.10 47.69 -3.59
C THR A 193 -0.80 47.13 -2.35
N GLU A 194 -0.82 45.80 -2.21
CA GLU A 194 -1.51 45.08 -1.13
C GLU A 194 -0.61 44.85 0.10
N GLY A 195 0.67 45.26 0.05
CA GLY A 195 1.62 45.09 1.15
C GLY A 195 1.95 43.63 1.50
N VAL A 196 1.87 42.72 0.52
CA VAL A 196 2.07 41.28 0.73
C VAL A 196 3.57 40.93 0.72
N THR A 197 3.96 39.86 1.40
CA THR A 197 5.36 39.42 1.42
C THR A 197 5.80 38.80 0.09
N MET A 198 7.04 39.04 -0.33
CA MET A 198 7.65 38.41 -1.51
C MET A 198 8.03 36.92 -1.31
N LYS A 199 7.84 36.36 -0.11
CA LYS A 199 8.23 34.98 0.21
C LYS A 199 7.44 34.00 -0.67
N GLY A 200 8.17 33.22 -1.48
CA GLY A 200 7.57 32.23 -2.39
C GLY A 200 7.09 32.80 -3.73
N LEU A 201 7.36 34.08 -4.02
CA LEU A 201 7.04 34.78 -5.27
C LEU A 201 8.29 35.27 -6.03
N ALA A 202 9.47 34.78 -5.67
CA ALA A 202 10.68 34.99 -6.46
C ALA A 202 10.46 34.49 -7.89
N ARG A 203 11.07 35.17 -8.88
CA ARG A 203 10.80 34.93 -10.31
C ARG A 203 10.85 33.46 -10.71
N ALA A 204 11.93 32.75 -10.35
CA ALA A 204 12.07 31.32 -10.67
C ALA A 204 10.96 30.48 -10.01
N THR A 205 10.63 30.75 -8.75
CA THR A 205 9.56 30.06 -8.01
C THR A 205 8.20 30.28 -8.64
N PHE A 206 7.88 31.52 -9.01
CA PHE A 206 6.63 31.87 -9.67
C PHE A 206 6.50 31.15 -11.01
N TYR A 207 7.52 31.24 -11.87
CA TYR A 207 7.50 30.62 -13.20
C TYR A 207 7.33 29.10 -13.10
N ASN A 208 8.08 28.45 -12.21
CA ASN A 208 7.96 27.01 -12.00
C ASN A 208 6.55 26.60 -11.53
N LYS A 209 5.92 27.39 -10.65
CA LYS A 209 4.54 27.14 -10.19
C LYS A 209 3.52 27.29 -11.31
N ILE A 210 3.60 28.38 -12.09
CA ILE A 210 2.68 28.62 -13.20
C ILE A 210 2.85 27.57 -14.30
N GLN A 211 4.09 27.22 -14.67
CA GLN A 211 4.33 26.19 -15.69
C GLN A 211 3.78 24.84 -15.27
N LYS A 212 4.02 24.42 -14.01
CA LYS A 212 3.42 23.20 -13.46
C LYS A 212 1.89 23.28 -13.50
N ALA A 213 1.31 24.38 -13.02
CA ALA A 213 -0.13 24.57 -12.97
C ALA A 213 -0.81 24.50 -14.34
N VAL A 214 -0.21 25.11 -15.37
CA VAL A 214 -0.73 25.07 -16.75
C VAL A 214 -0.64 23.65 -17.34
N ALA A 215 0.43 22.91 -17.05
CA ALA A 215 0.58 21.52 -17.48
C ALA A 215 -0.46 20.59 -16.79
N SER A 216 -0.68 20.78 -15.49
CA SER A 216 -1.56 19.93 -14.66
C SER A 216 -3.06 20.04 -14.98
N ILE A 217 -3.50 20.89 -15.90
CA ILE A 217 -4.92 21.02 -16.28
C ILE A 217 -5.43 19.73 -16.94
N HIS A 218 -4.57 19.02 -17.64
CA HIS A 218 -4.92 17.86 -18.48
C HIS A 218 -4.49 16.51 -17.90
N ASP A 219 -3.83 16.51 -16.74
CA ASP A 219 -3.48 15.32 -15.94
C ASP A 219 -4.59 14.97 -14.94
#